data_AF-Q0J116-F1
#
_entry.id   AF-Q0J116-F1
#
_cell.length_a   1.000
_cell.length_b   1.000
_cell.length_c   1.000
_cell.angle_alpha   90.00
_cell.angle_beta   90.00
_cell.angle_gamma   90.00
#
_symmetry.space_group_name_H-M   'P 1'
#
loop_
_entity.id
_entity.type
_entity.pdbx_description
1 polymer ?
#
loop_
_entity_poly.entity_id
_entity_poly.type
_entity_poly.pdbx_seq_one_letter_code
_entity_poly.pdbx_strand_id
1 'polypeptide(L)'
;YFLIHYLFASQTGHVGALYSAFLAMHVAAGVPRVLSALALAFNTNLFGALTHYSSGQAAVYFGAGYLELPDVFRMGFVTALINILIWGVVGTFWWKLLGLY
;
A
#
# COMPACT_ATOMS: atom_id res chain seq x y z
N TYR A 1 -0.45 -7.52 -3.23
CA TYR A 1 -0.53 -6.09 -3.55
C TYR A 1 0.51 -5.30 -2.76
N PHE A 2 0.32 -5.08 -1.45
CA PHE A 2 1.22 -4.27 -0.61
C PHE A 2 2.73 -4.61 -0.68
N LEU A 3 3.13 -5.83 -0.29
CA LEU A 3 4.54 -6.22 -0.26
C LEU A 3 5.19 -6.33 -1.65
N ILE A 4 4.40 -6.55 -2.70
CA ILE A 4 4.91 -6.59 -4.08
C ILE A 4 5.44 -5.22 -4.49
N HIS A 5 5.04 -4.14 -3.81
CA HIS A 5 5.53 -2.80 -4.09
C HIS A 5 7.06 -2.64 -3.92
N TYR A 6 7.73 -3.49 -3.15
CA TYR A 6 9.20 -3.51 -3.11
C TYR A 6 9.85 -3.77 -4.49
N LEU A 7 9.09 -4.25 -5.48
CA LEU A 7 9.55 -4.44 -6.86
C LEU A 7 9.22 -3.25 -7.78
N PHE A 8 8.61 -2.19 -7.27
CA PHE A 8 8.14 -1.04 -8.04
C PHE A 8 8.74 0.26 -7.51
N ALA A 9 9.17 1.13 -8.42
CA ALA A 9 9.72 2.46 -8.11
C ALA A 9 8.65 3.57 -8.05
N SER A 10 7.36 3.24 -8.14
CA SER A 10 6.31 4.25 -8.22
C SER A 10 4.97 3.66 -7.82
N GLN A 11 4.25 4.35 -6.94
CA GLN A 11 2.85 4.02 -6.61
C GLN A 11 1.98 4.02 -7.86
N THR A 12 2.12 5.04 -8.71
CA THR A 12 1.39 5.15 -9.98
C THR A 12 1.77 4.02 -10.93
N GLY A 13 3.06 3.68 -11.04
CA GLY A 13 3.52 2.54 -11.84
C GLY A 13 2.93 1.21 -11.36
N HIS A 14 2.91 0.99 -10.04
CA HIS A 14 2.29 -0.18 -9.44
C HIS A 14 0.79 -0.26 -9.74
N VAL A 15 0.05 0.83 -9.55
CA VAL A 15 -1.39 0.89 -9.85
C VAL A 15 -1.64 0.59 -11.33
N GLY A 16 -0.93 1.26 -12.22
CA GLY A 16 -1.06 1.06 -13.66
C GLY A 16 -0.82 -0.38 -14.09
N ALA A 17 0.15 -1.06 -13.46
CA ALA A 17 0.50 -2.45 -13.79
C ALA A 17 -0.43 -3.49 -13.14
N LEU A 18 -0.79 -3.31 -11.87
CA LEU A 18 -1.35 -4.40 -11.06
C LEU A 18 -2.79 -4.16 -10.61
N TYR A 19 -3.29 -2.93 -10.59
CA TYR A 19 -4.61 -2.65 -10.01
C TYR A 19 -5.74 -3.41 -10.72
N SER A 20 -5.76 -3.39 -12.05
CA SER A 20 -6.79 -4.07 -12.85
C SER A 20 -6.78 -5.59 -12.63
N ALA A 21 -5.59 -6.20 -12.62
CA ALA A 21 -5.44 -7.64 -12.40
C ALA A 21 -5.91 -8.05 -11.00
N PHE A 22 -5.50 -7.33 -9.95
CA PHE A 22 -5.94 -7.62 -8.58
C PHE A 22 -7.42 -7.35 -8.36
N LEU A 23 -7.98 -6.30 -8.99
CA LEU A 23 -9.40 -6.03 -8.93
C LEU A 23 -10.21 -7.15 -9.59
N ALA A 24 -9.79 -7.62 -10.77
CA ALA A 24 -10.43 -8.75 -11.43
C ALA A 24 -10.38 -10.02 -10.57
N MET A 25 -9.25 -10.30 -9.91
CA MET A 25 -9.12 -11.41 -8.96
C MET A 25 -10.09 -11.30 -7.78
N HIS A 26 -10.21 -10.12 -7.15
CA HIS A 26 -11.18 -9.91 -6.06
C HIS A 26 -12.63 -10.16 -6.52
N VAL A 27 -13.01 -9.62 -7.69
CA VAL A 27 -14.37 -9.80 -8.24
C VAL A 27 -14.65 -11.27 -8.58
N ALA A 28 -13.67 -11.98 -9.15
CA ALA A 28 -13.78 -13.40 -9.45
C ALA A 28 -13.90 -14.25 -8.17
N ALA A 29 -13.28 -13.83 -7.07
CA ALA A 29 -13.41 -14.46 -5.76
C ALA A 29 -14.73 -14.11 -5.03
N GLY A 30 -15.62 -13.33 -5.64
CA GLY A 30 -16.92 -12.96 -5.06
C GLY A 30 -16.87 -11.84 -4.03
N VAL A 31 -15.76 -11.11 -3.91
CA VAL A 31 -15.65 -9.97 -2.99
C VAL A 31 -16.53 -8.82 -3.49
N PRO A 32 -17.26 -8.09 -2.61
CA PRO A 32 -18.04 -6.92 -3.01
C PRO A 32 -17.21 -5.93 -3.83
N ARG A 33 -17.74 -5.48 -4.97
CA ARG A 33 -17.00 -4.67 -5.97
C ARG A 33 -16.48 -3.35 -5.39
N VAL A 34 -17.33 -2.66 -4.63
CA VAL A 34 -16.97 -1.38 -3.98
C VAL A 34 -15.87 -1.58 -2.96
N LEU A 35 -16.00 -2.59 -2.09
CA LEU A 35 -14.96 -2.95 -1.13
C LEU A 35 -13.63 -3.26 -1.83
N SER A 36 -13.68 -4.03 -2.92
CA SER A 36 -12.50 -4.43 -3.68
C SER A 36 -11.75 -3.24 -4.27
N ALA A 37 -12.49 -2.31 -4.89
CA ALA A 37 -11.94 -1.10 -5.48
C ALA A 37 -11.33 -0.19 -4.41
N LEU A 38 -12.09 0.08 -3.34
CA LEU A 38 -11.63 0.90 -2.22
C LEU A 38 -10.41 0.29 -1.54
N ALA A 39 -10.40 -1.01 -1.30
CA ALA A 39 -9.30 -1.67 -0.63
C ALA A 39 -7.99 -1.59 -1.41
N LEU A 40 -8.03 -1.82 -2.71
CA LEU A 40 -6.84 -1.69 -3.54
C LEU A 40 -6.38 -0.23 -3.64
N ALA A 41 -7.32 0.72 -3.83
CA ALA A 41 -7.00 2.14 -3.95
C ALA A 41 -6.40 2.70 -2.66
N PHE A 42 -6.96 2.37 -1.50
CA PHE A 42 -6.40 2.80 -0.22
C PHE A 42 -5.06 2.13 0.07
N ASN A 43 -4.90 0.84 -0.26
CA ASN A 43 -3.64 0.14 -0.07
C ASN A 43 -2.48 0.80 -0.82
N THR A 44 -2.73 1.37 -2.01
CA THR A 44 -1.72 2.13 -2.78
C THR A 44 -1.09 3.26 -1.97
N ASN A 45 -1.88 3.97 -1.15
CA ASN A 45 -1.40 5.11 -0.39
C ASN A 45 -0.44 4.69 0.74
N LEU A 46 -0.50 3.41 1.17
CA LEU A 46 0.29 2.90 2.28
C LEU A 46 1.75 2.59 1.88
N PHE A 47 2.07 2.62 0.59
CA PHE A 47 3.41 2.25 0.10
C PHE A 47 4.48 3.28 0.42
N GLY A 48 4.08 4.52 0.73
CA GLY A 48 4.96 5.70 0.63
C GLY A 48 6.28 5.60 1.39
N ALA A 49 6.27 4.90 2.53
CA ALA A 49 7.43 4.77 3.42
C ALA A 49 8.20 3.44 3.26
N LEU A 50 7.80 2.54 2.36
CA LEU A 50 8.40 1.20 2.28
C LEU A 50 9.87 1.24 1.87
N THR A 51 10.20 2.06 0.89
CA THR A 51 11.56 2.28 0.38
C THR A 51 11.75 3.73 -0.07
N HIS A 52 13.00 4.13 -0.27
CA HIS A 52 13.37 5.46 -0.76
C HIS A 52 12.85 5.75 -2.17
N TYR A 53 12.46 4.73 -2.94
CA TYR A 53 11.89 4.87 -4.28
C TYR A 53 10.39 4.59 -4.33
N SER A 54 9.75 4.21 -3.21
CA SER A 54 8.34 3.79 -3.25
C SER A 54 7.40 4.93 -3.63
N SER A 55 7.79 6.18 -3.34
CA SER A 55 7.00 7.37 -3.60
C SER A 55 7.87 8.56 -4.00
N GLY A 56 7.26 9.55 -4.66
CA GLY A 56 7.96 10.78 -5.02
C GLY A 56 8.49 11.53 -3.79
N GLN A 57 7.73 11.52 -2.69
CA GLN A 57 8.15 12.13 -1.43
C GLN A 57 9.37 11.42 -0.83
N ALA A 58 9.36 10.08 -0.78
CA ALA A 58 10.50 9.31 -0.28
C ALA A 58 11.76 9.53 -1.12
N ALA A 59 11.61 9.64 -2.44
CA ALA A 59 12.72 9.92 -3.35
C ALA A 59 13.32 11.31 -3.10
N VAL A 60 12.48 12.31 -2.81
CA VAL A 60 12.94 13.66 -2.46
C VAL A 60 13.68 13.67 -1.12
N TYR A 61 13.16 13.03 -0.08
CA TYR A 61 13.83 12.97 1.23
C TYR A 61 15.19 12.25 1.17
N PHE A 62 15.25 11.13 0.45
CA PHE A 62 16.49 10.38 0.28
C PHE A 62 17.49 11.12 -0.62
N GLY A 63 17.03 11.70 -1.73
CA GLY A 63 17.86 12.49 -2.65
C GLY A 63 18.41 13.78 -2.04
N ALA A 64 17.72 14.35 -1.04
CA ALA A 64 18.21 15.49 -0.26
C ALA A 64 19.29 15.11 0.78
N GLY A 65 19.56 13.81 0.96
CA GLY A 65 20.55 13.31 1.93
C GLY A 65 20.05 13.30 3.38
N TYR A 66 18.73 13.38 3.61
CA TYR A 66 18.17 13.37 4.97
C TYR A 66 18.04 11.98 5.58
N LEU A 67 18.09 10.93 4.77
CA LEU A 67 17.82 9.56 5.21
C LEU A 67 18.95 8.63 4.76
N GLU A 68 19.46 7.83 5.70
CA GLU A 68 20.40 6.76 5.37
C GLU A 68 19.66 5.52 4.85
N LEU A 69 20.29 4.78 3.92
CA LEU A 69 19.65 3.63 3.28
C LEU A 69 19.22 2.53 4.27
N PRO A 70 20.03 2.12 5.28
CA PRO A 70 19.60 1.13 6.26
C PRO A 70 18.39 1.60 7.08
N ASP A 71 18.35 2.89 7.45
CA ASP A 71 17.24 3.47 8.21
C ASP A 71 15.95 3.51 7.40
N VAL A 72 16.03 3.82 6.10
CA VAL A 72 14.88 3.75 5.20
C VAL A 72 14.24 2.36 5.23
N PHE A 73 15.03 1.29 5.09
CA PHE A 73 14.49 -0.07 5.10
C PHE A 73 13.98 -0.49 6.47
N ARG A 74 14.68 -0.12 7.55
CA ARG A 74 14.24 -0.40 8.92
C ARG A 74 12.91 0.29 9.22
N MET A 75 12.80 1.59 8.93
CA MET A 75 11.58 2.37 9.13
C MET A 75 10.46 1.94 8.19
N GLY A 76 10.79 1.57 6.95
CA GLY A 76 9.82 1.01 6.01
C GLY A 76 9.22 -0.30 6.50
N PHE A 77 10.03 -1.21 7.04
CA PHE A 77 9.55 -2.44 7.66
C PHE A 77 8.67 -2.19 8.89
N VAL A 78 9.08 -1.30 9.79
CA VAL A 78 8.27 -0.92 10.96
C VAL A 78 6.94 -0.31 10.53
N THR A 79 6.98 0.61 9.57
CA THR A 79 5.78 1.27 9.04
C THR A 79 4.87 0.28 8.32
N ALA A 80 5.42 -0.72 7.62
CA ALA A 80 4.66 -1.81 7.02
C ALA A 80 3.88 -2.61 8.06
N LEU A 81 4.54 -3.02 9.15
CA LEU A 81 3.89 -3.77 10.24
C LEU A 81 2.77 -2.94 10.90
N ILE A 82 3.04 -1.66 11.17
CA ILE A 82 2.04 -0.74 11.73
C ILE A 82 0.84 -0.62 10.79
N ASN A 83 1.06 -0.42 9.49
CA ASN A 83 -0.02 -0.32 8.52
C ASN A 83 -0.82 -1.62 8.42
N ILE A 84 -0.18 -2.78 8.38
CA ILE A 84 -0.87 -4.08 8.34
C ILE A 84 -1.75 -4.25 9.58
N LEU A 85 -1.24 -3.90 10.77
CA LEU A 85 -2.00 -4.00 12.01
C LEU A 85 -3.20 -3.05 12.01
N ILE A 86 -2.99 -1.78 11.69
CA ILE A 86 -4.04 -0.76 11.69
C ILE A 86 -5.10 -1.11 10.63
N TRP A 87 -4.71 -1.33 9.38
CA TRP A 87 -5.65 -1.58 8.30
C TRP A 87 -6.29 -2.97 8.38
N GLY A 88 -5.53 -3.97 8.82
CA GLY A 88 -6.01 -5.34 8.95
C GLY A 88 -6.94 -5.55 10.15
N VAL A 89 -6.75 -4.83 11.26
CA VAL A 89 -7.58 -4.98 12.47
C VAL A 89 -8.58 -3.85 12.61
N VAL A 90 -8.10 -2.60 12.72
CA VAL A 90 -8.96 -1.44 12.95
C VAL A 90 -9.74 -1.10 11.68
N GLY A 91 -9.08 -1.13 10.53
CA GLY A 91 -9.68 -0.83 9.23
C GLY A 91 -10.78 -1.82 8.85
N THR A 92 -10.56 -3.13 9.04
CA THR A 92 -11.59 -4.15 8.77
C THR A 92 -12.80 -3.97 9.68
N PHE A 93 -12.58 -3.80 10.99
CA PHE A 93 -13.67 -3.54 11.93
C PHE A 93 -14.46 -2.27 11.53
N TRP A 94 -13.76 -1.19 11.18
CA TRP A 94 -14.38 0.06 10.75
C TRP A 94 -15.22 -0.11 9.47
N TRP A 95 -14.73 -0.85 8.48
CA TRP A 95 -15.46 -1.10 7.24
C TRP A 95 -16.70 -1.95 7.42
N LYS A 96 -16.67 -2.89 8.37
CA LYS A 96 -17.86 -3.63 8.78
C LYS A 96 -18.91 -2.70 9.40
N LEU A 97 -18.49 -1.76 10.26
CA LEU A 97 -19.41 -0.76 10.82
C LEU A 97 -20.02 0.16 9.75
N LEU A 98 -19.26 0.47 8.70
CA LEU A 98 -19.76 1.23 7.55
C LEU A 98 -20.66 0.39 6.61
N GLY A 99 -20.82 -0.91 6.85
CA GLY A 99 -21.63 -1.80 6.00
C GLY A 99 -21.01 -2.05 4.62
N LEU A 100 -19.68 -1.95 4.49
CA LEU A 100 -18.99 -2.25 3.23
C LEU A 100 -18.89 -3.75 2.95
N TYR A 101 -19.11 -4.58 3.97
CA TYR A 101 -19.35 -6.02 3.93
C TYR A 101 -20.04 -6.46 5.22
#